data_AF-A0A842IR78-F1
#
_entry.id   AF-A0A842IR78-F1
#
_cell.length_a   1.000
_cell.length_b   1.000
_cell.length_c   1.000
_cell.angle_alpha   90.00
_cell.angle_beta   90.00
_cell.angle_gamma   90.00
#
_symmetry.space_group_name_H-M   'P 1'
#
loop_
_entity.id
_entity.type
_entity.pdbx_description
1 polymer ?
#
loop_
_entity_poly.entity_id
_entity_poly.type
_entity_poly.pdbx_seq_one_letter_code
_entity_poly.pdbx_strand_id
1 'polypeptide(L)'
;MATYKYFTLKEARLSNNCPECYSNDGLEITFKQKFVENAFYKAISKEIVSEIHCYNCNTSIFPVRWTDDIESVVAYQKRAIEPRPKSIKLKPLAWVVIVLDLLIVAAIILAVTGVISF
;
A
#
# COMPACT_ATOMS: atom_id res chain seq x y z
N MET A 1 -10.93 2.88 12.83
CA MET A 1 -9.49 3.24 12.75
C MET A 1 -8.99 2.90 11.36
N ALA A 2 -8.12 3.72 10.76
CA ALA A 2 -7.52 3.42 9.46
C ALA A 2 -6.32 2.49 9.66
N THR A 3 -6.20 1.47 8.82
CA THR A 3 -5.12 0.46 8.90
C THR A 3 -4.17 0.65 7.73
N TYR A 4 -2.87 0.55 8.00
CA TYR A 4 -1.83 0.51 6.97
C TYR A 4 -1.67 -0.91 6.46
N LYS A 5 -1.69 -1.06 5.14
CA LYS A 5 -1.46 -2.32 4.44
C LYS A 5 -0.52 -2.08 3.28
N TYR A 6 -0.01 -3.17 2.72
CA TYR A 6 0.95 -3.15 1.64
C TYR A 6 0.52 -4.13 0.55
N PHE A 7 0.82 -3.81 -0.71
CA PHE A 7 0.76 -4.78 -1.81
C PHE A 7 2.09 -4.80 -2.53
N THR A 8 2.49 -5.99 -2.99
CA THR A 8 3.74 -6.18 -3.73
C THR A 8 3.62 -5.51 -5.10
N LEU A 9 4.62 -4.70 -5.44
CA LEU A 9 4.81 -4.12 -6.76
C LEU A 9 5.71 -4.99 -7.63
N LYS A 10 6.82 -5.44 -7.06
CA LYS A 10 7.87 -6.18 -7.78
C LYS A 10 8.68 -7.00 -6.80
N GLU A 11 9.12 -8.16 -7.25
CA GLU A 11 10.12 -9.00 -6.60
C GLU A 11 11.29 -9.16 -7.57
N ALA A 12 12.52 -9.17 -7.05
CA ALA A 12 13.71 -9.38 -7.86
C ALA A 12 14.76 -10.13 -7.07
N ARG A 13 15.39 -11.13 -7.70
CA ARG A 13 16.56 -11.81 -7.15
C ARG A 13 17.80 -10.92 -7.29
N LEU A 14 18.62 -10.89 -6.24
CA LEU A 14 19.90 -10.19 -6.21
C LEU A 14 21.03 -11.23 -6.20
N SER A 15 22.11 -10.95 -6.93
CA SER A 15 23.32 -11.79 -6.97
C SER A 15 24.43 -11.29 -6.04
N ASN A 16 24.08 -10.44 -5.08
CA ASN A 16 24.98 -9.87 -4.08
C ASN A 16 25.16 -10.85 -2.90
N ASN A 17 26.21 -10.62 -2.11
CA ASN A 17 26.46 -11.40 -0.92
C ASN A 17 25.54 -10.98 0.23
N CYS A 18 24.95 -11.94 0.94
CA CYS A 18 24.18 -11.67 2.14
C CYS A 18 25.10 -11.13 3.26
N PRO A 19 24.78 -10.01 3.92
CA PRO A 19 25.61 -9.47 4.99
C PRO A 19 25.61 -10.32 6.28
N GLU A 20 24.67 -11.27 6.42
CA GLU A 20 24.60 -12.17 7.57
C GLU A 20 25.32 -13.50 7.33
N CYS A 21 25.18 -14.10 6.15
CA CYS A 21 25.68 -15.45 5.88
C CYS A 21 26.65 -15.55 4.69
N TYR A 22 26.94 -14.43 4.01
CA TYR A 22 27.90 -14.32 2.91
C TYR A 22 27.63 -15.18 1.66
N SER A 23 26.50 -15.90 1.60
CA SER A 23 26.06 -16.56 0.36
C SER A 23 25.69 -15.52 -0.69
N ASN A 24 26.04 -15.80 -1.95
CA ASN A 24 25.81 -14.93 -3.10
C ASN A 24 24.53 -15.27 -3.86
N ASP A 25 23.82 -16.29 -3.41
CA ASP A 25 22.68 -16.91 -4.07
C ASP A 25 21.54 -17.10 -3.06
N GLY A 26 20.55 -16.22 -3.11
CA GLY A 26 19.38 -16.33 -2.23
C GLY A 26 18.87 -15.01 -1.68
N LEU A 27 19.49 -13.88 -2.01
CA LEU A 27 18.89 -12.58 -1.74
C LEU A 27 17.75 -12.31 -2.73
N GLU A 28 16.59 -11.92 -2.19
CA GLU A 28 15.46 -11.42 -2.96
C GLU A 28 15.00 -10.11 -2.36
N ILE A 29 14.80 -9.10 -3.20
CA ILE A 29 14.19 -7.84 -2.82
C ILE A 29 12.72 -7.82 -3.22
N THR A 30 11.87 -7.47 -2.28
CA THR A 30 10.45 -7.21 -2.49
C THR A 30 10.19 -5.72 -2.31
N PHE A 31 9.60 -5.11 -3.33
CA PHE A 31 9.11 -3.74 -3.26
C PHE A 31 7.62 -3.76 -3.02
N LYS A 32 7.17 -3.10 -1.96
CA LYS A 32 5.77 -3.01 -1.58
C LYS A 32 5.30 -1.57 -1.56
N GLN A 33 4.09 -1.32 -2.01
CA GLN A 33 3.47 0.00 -1.93
C GLN A 33 2.46 0.03 -0.80
N LYS A 34 2.51 1.10 0.00
CA LYS A 34 1.59 1.30 1.11
C LYS A 34 0.23 1.77 0.61
N PHE A 35 -0.82 1.27 1.25
CA PHE A 35 -2.16 1.82 1.13
C PHE A 35 -2.83 1.86 2.50
N VAL A 36 -3.75 2.80 2.65
CA VAL A 36 -4.56 2.98 3.84
C VAL A 36 -5.95 2.47 3.56
N GLU A 37 -6.52 1.71 4.47
CA GLU A 37 -7.87 1.19 4.35
C GLU A 37 -8.65 1.43 5.64
N ASN A 38 -9.92 1.80 5.51
CA ASN A 38 -10.88 1.78 6.61
C ASN A 38 -12.23 1.19 6.12
N ALA A 39 -13.29 1.31 6.89
CA ALA A 39 -14.61 0.79 6.52
C ALA A 39 -15.22 1.48 5.27
N PHE A 40 -14.83 2.73 5.00
CA PHE A 40 -15.45 3.59 3.99
C PHE A 40 -14.62 3.70 2.70
N TYR A 41 -13.29 3.62 2.78
CA TYR A 41 -12.43 3.82 1.62
C TYR A 41 -11.13 3.01 1.68
N LYS A 42 -10.49 2.94 0.51
CA LYS A 42 -9.10 2.52 0.28
C LYS A 42 -8.35 3.67 -0.39
N ALA A 43 -7.18 4.03 0.12
CA ALA A 43 -6.35 5.10 -0.43
C ALA A 43 -4.93 4.59 -0.67
N ILE A 44 -4.45 4.63 -1.92
CA ILE A 44 -3.08 4.24 -2.27
C ILE A 44 -2.12 5.39 -1.93
N SER A 45 -1.04 5.09 -1.20
CA SER A 45 0.04 6.04 -0.91
C SER A 45 1.12 6.00 -1.99
N LYS A 46 1.93 7.05 -2.10
CA LYS A 46 3.16 7.06 -2.93
C LYS A 46 4.34 6.38 -2.22
N GLU A 47 4.17 6.04 -0.96
CA GLU A 47 5.21 5.42 -0.12
C GLU A 47 5.47 3.98 -0.56
N ILE A 48 6.74 3.70 -0.88
CA ILE A 48 7.25 2.38 -1.28
C ILE A 48 8.24 1.95 -0.21
N VAL A 49 8.06 0.72 0.27
CA VAL A 49 8.96 0.05 1.20
C VAL A 49 9.71 -1.03 0.43
N SER A 50 11.00 -1.14 0.72
CA SER A 50 11.88 -2.16 0.18
C SER A 50 12.27 -3.11 1.30
N GLU A 51 12.05 -4.40 1.10
CA GLU A 51 12.42 -5.45 2.05
C GLU A 51 13.31 -6.44 1.31
N ILE A 52 14.42 -6.85 1.91
CA ILE A 52 15.27 -7.92 1.39
C ILE A 52 15.12 -9.14 2.28
N HIS A 53 14.95 -10.32 1.69
CA HIS A 53 14.98 -11.60 2.38
C HIS A 53 16.10 -12.47 1.82
N CYS A 54 16.89 -13.07 2.71
CA CYS A 54 17.85 -14.10 2.33
C CYS A 54 17.23 -15.48 2.58
N TYR A 55 17.04 -16.26 1.53
CA TYR A 55 16.51 -17.62 1.65
C TYR A 55 17.52 -18.62 2.21
N ASN A 56 18.82 -18.33 2.14
CA ASN A 56 19.85 -19.26 2.59
C ASN A 56 19.99 -19.31 4.12
N CYS A 57 19.93 -18.16 4.80
CA CYS A 57 19.88 -18.06 6.26
C CYS A 57 18.49 -17.71 6.81
N ASN A 58 17.48 -17.66 5.94
CA ASN A 58 16.08 -17.37 6.24
C ASN A 58 15.88 -16.11 7.11
N THR A 59 16.57 -15.03 6.78
CA THR A 59 16.56 -13.79 7.55
C THR A 59 16.19 -12.59 6.67
N SER A 60 15.47 -11.64 7.26
CA SER A 60 15.15 -10.37 6.61
C SER A 60 16.27 -9.37 6.84
N ILE A 61 16.78 -8.80 5.75
CA ILE A 61 17.89 -7.85 5.76
C ILE A 61 17.31 -6.43 5.65
N PHE A 62 17.33 -5.71 6.76
CA PHE A 62 16.87 -4.33 6.83
C PHE A 62 17.85 -3.35 6.17
N PRO A 63 17.37 -2.18 5.69
CA PRO A 63 18.22 -1.18 5.02
C PRO A 63 19.48 -0.76 5.79
N VAL A 64 19.42 -0.73 7.12
CA VAL A 64 20.57 -0.41 7.98
C VAL A 64 21.72 -1.44 7.88
N ARG A 65 21.44 -2.65 7.36
CA ARG A 65 22.42 -3.73 7.16
C ARG A 65 22.86 -3.83 5.69
N TRP A 66 22.37 -2.97 4.82
CA TRP A 66 22.76 -3.01 3.41
C TRP A 66 24.18 -2.50 3.25
N THR A 67 24.94 -3.21 2.43
CA THR A 67 26.25 -2.80 1.96
C THR A 67 26.11 -1.90 0.73
N ASP A 68 27.13 -1.10 0.43
CA ASP A 68 27.10 -0.15 -0.70
C ASP A 68 26.75 -0.82 -2.05
N ASP A 69 27.22 -2.06 -2.25
CA ASP A 69 26.89 -2.85 -3.45
C ASP A 69 25.41 -3.23 -3.49
N ILE A 70 24.82 -3.63 -2.37
CA ILE A 70 23.37 -3.89 -2.27
C ILE A 70 22.60 -2.60 -2.53
N GLU A 71 22.97 -1.48 -1.89
CA GLU A 71 22.28 -0.20 -2.07
C GLU A 71 22.22 0.22 -3.54
N SER A 72 23.34 0.04 -4.27
CA SER A 72 23.41 0.38 -5.69
C SER A 72 22.45 -0.45 -6.55
N VAL A 73 22.37 -1.76 -6.32
CA VAL A 73 21.49 -2.67 -7.08
C VAL A 73 20.03 -2.44 -6.69
N VAL A 74 19.75 -2.19 -5.42
CA VAL A 74 18.40 -1.81 -4.96
C VAL A 74 17.96 -0.52 -5.64
N ALA A 75 18.82 0.50 -5.71
CA ALA A 75 18.51 1.75 -6.38
C ALA A 75 18.21 1.55 -7.87
N TYR A 76 18.97 0.68 -8.55
CA TYR A 76 18.71 0.31 -9.93
C TYR A 76 17.34 -0.38 -10.09
N GLN A 77 17.06 -1.40 -9.28
CA GLN A 77 15.78 -2.12 -9.32
C GLN A 77 14.60 -1.20 -9.00
N LYS A 78 14.80 -0.23 -8.11
CA LYS A 78 13.79 0.78 -7.72
C LYS A 78 13.42 1.73 -8.86
N ARG A 79 14.36 2.08 -9.74
CA ARG A 79 14.09 2.91 -10.94
C ARG A 79 13.18 2.21 -11.94
N ALA A 80 13.20 0.88 -11.97
CA ALA A 80 12.36 0.06 -12.85
C ALA A 80 10.97 -0.25 -12.26
N ILE A 81 10.59 0.37 -11.14
CA ILE A 81 9.28 0.19 -10.53
C ILE A 81 8.33 1.25 -11.06
N GLU A 82 7.13 0.82 -11.47
CA GLU A 82 6.01 1.70 -11.79
C GLU A 82 5.03 1.73 -10.61
N PRO A 83 5.05 2.78 -9.76
CA PRO A 83 4.16 2.85 -8.62
C PRO A 83 2.72 3.00 -9.08
N ARG A 84 1.76 2.37 -8.37
CA ARG A 84 0.35 2.64 -8.65
C ARG A 84 0.05 4.12 -8.34
N PRO A 85 -0.72 4.80 -9.18
CA PRO A 85 -1.05 6.21 -8.96
C PRO A 85 -1.82 6.39 -7.65
N LYS A 86 -1.59 7.52 -6.99
CA LYS A 86 -2.34 7.92 -5.79
C LYS A 86 -3.82 7.98 -6.17
N SER A 87 -4.61 7.11 -5.55
CA SER A 87 -6.04 7.00 -5.83
C SER A 87 -6.79 6.71 -4.54
N ILE A 88 -8.02 7.21 -4.49
CA ILE A 88 -8.97 6.93 -3.41
C ILE A 88 -10.14 6.19 -4.04
N LYS A 89 -10.46 5.03 -3.48
CA LYS A 89 -11.60 4.21 -3.90
C LYS A 89 -12.55 4.05 -2.72
N LEU A 90 -13.78 4.54 -2.91
CA LEU A 90 -14.86 4.35 -1.95
C LEU A 90 -15.31 2.90 -1.92
N LYS A 91 -15.60 2.40 -0.73
CA LYS A 91 -16.19 1.08 -0.52
C LYS A 91 -17.71 1.16 -0.61
N PRO A 92 -18.40 0.01 -0.81
CA PRO A 92 -19.86 -0.02 -0.87
C PRO A 92 -20.53 0.62 0.35
N LEU A 93 -19.96 0.42 1.54
CA LEU A 93 -20.51 1.00 2.78
C LEU A 93 -20.51 2.54 2.76
N ALA A 94 -19.51 3.19 2.16
CA ALA A 94 -19.52 4.64 1.97
C ALA A 94 -20.64 5.08 1.03
N TRP A 95 -20.86 4.34 -0.06
CA TRP A 95 -21.96 4.64 -0.98
C TRP A 95 -23.34 4.49 -0.31
N VAL A 96 -23.52 3.46 0.52
CA VAL A 96 -24.76 3.28 1.28
C VAL A 96 -25.02 4.47 2.21
N VAL A 97 -24.01 4.92 2.96
CA VAL A 97 -24.15 6.08 3.84
C VAL A 97 -24.45 7.36 3.05
N ILE A 98 -23.77 7.58 1.93
CA ILE A 98 -24.04 8.76 1.06
C ILE A 98 -25.48 8.76 0.55
N VAL A 99 -25.98 7.61 0.07
CA VAL A 99 -27.36 7.50 -0.42
C VAL A 99 -28.37 7.69 0.71
N LEU A 100 -28.13 7.10 1.87
CA LEU A 100 -28.99 7.26 3.05
C LEU A 100 -29.08 8.74 3.47
N ASP A 101 -27.93 9.41 3.58
CA ASP A 101 -27.86 10.83 3.96
C ASP A 101 -28.60 11.71 2.93
N LEU A 102 -28.45 11.44 1.63
CA LEU A 102 -29.18 12.14 0.57
C LEU A 102 -30.69 11.98 0.70
N LEU A 103 -31.18 10.77 1.01
CA LEU A 103 -32.60 10.51 1.21
C LEU A 103 -33.15 11.25 2.44
N ILE A 104 -32.39 11.27 3.54
CA ILE A 104 -32.77 11.99 4.76
C ILE A 104 -32.86 13.49 4.49
N VAL A 105 -31.85 14.08 3.83
CA VAL A 105 -31.85 15.50 3.49
C VAL A 105 -33.02 15.85 2.56
N ALA A 106 -33.31 15.02 1.56
CA ALA A 106 -34.45 15.22 0.68
C ALA A 106 -35.78 15.16 1.43
N ALA A 107 -35.96 14.19 2.34
CA ALA A 107 -37.16 14.06 3.15
C ALA A 107 -37.37 15.29 4.06
N ILE A 108 -36.31 15.81 4.68
CA ILE A 108 -36.37 17.02 5.50
C ILE A 108 -36.81 18.23 4.65
N ILE A 109 -36.24 18.41 3.46
CA ILE A 109 -36.60 19.53 2.57
C ILE A 109 -38.08 19.45 2.17
N LEU A 110 -38.58 18.27 1.81
CA LEU A 110 -39.98 18.06 1.44
C LEU A 110 -40.95 18.30 2.60
N ALA A 111 -40.58 17.94 3.82
CA ALA A 111 -41.36 18.22 5.02
C ALA A 111 -41.40 19.72 5.34
N VAL A 112 -40.25 20.41 5.29
CA VAL A 112 -40.17 21.86 5.59
C VAL A 112 -40.88 22.71 4.54
N THR A 113 -40.83 22.30 3.28
CA THR A 113 -41.52 23.01 2.17
C THR A 113 -43.03 22.73 2.13
N GLY A 114 -43.55 21.88 3.03
CA GLY A 114 -44.97 21.55 3.12
C GLY A 114 -45.48 20.68 1.96
N VAL A 115 -44.58 20.16 1.12
CA VAL A 115 -44.91 19.24 0.03
C VAL A 115 -45.38 17.90 0.59
N ILE A 116 -44.82 17.48 1.73
CA ILE A 116 -45.26 16.33 2.51
C ILE A 116 -45.71 16.84 3.88
N SER A 117 -47.01 16.76 4.17
CA SER A 117 -47.55 16.94 5.53
C SER A 117 -47.67 15.57 6.18
N PHE A 118 -47.02 15.38 7.33
CA PHE A 118 -47.39 14.32 8.27
C PHE A 118 -48.55 14.78 9.16
#